data_AF-C6M6G2-F1
#
_entry.id   AF-C6M6G2-F1
#
_cell.length_a   1.000
_cell.length_b   1.000
_cell.length_c   1.000
_cell.angle_alpha   90.00
_cell.angle_beta   90.00
_cell.angle_gamma   90.00
#
_symmetry.space_group_name_H-M   'P 1'
#
loop_
_entity.id
_entity.type
_entity.pdbx_description
1 polymer ?
#
loop_
_entity_poly.entity_id
_entity_poly.type
_entity_poly.pdbx_seq_one_letter_code
_entity_poly.pdbx_strand_id
1 'polypeptide(L)'
;MAKLLVAPVSAGLDVAAASKAFAQALGAQVFQPLDASAETLLAQGKSDDWFDAVVGKAVALNTDKLVIEGIAPDADKLFLSGKNVELALSLDAGVVLALQSDSADAAEVAHRINLAKQLYTNSPGLLEGFIIEGAAASVGEEVARLTGLTFYGSSSALKDVSALAKREASRLSPAQFRYNLIDFARKADMRIVLPEGAEPRTVAAAAICHEKGIARCVLLAKREEVEAVAKERGINLPDSLEIVDPATLVEQYVEPMCELRKSKGLTPEDARKQLQDTVVLGTMMMAQNDVDGLVSGAVHTTANTIRPALQLIKTAPGASLVSSVFFMLLPNQVLVFGDCAVNPNPTPEQLADIAIQSADTAKAFGIPPKVAMISYSTINSGSGPDVDAVIEATKLAKEKRPDLEIDGPLQYDAATVPEIGKTKAPESTVAGQATVLIFPNLNTGNCTYKAVQRSANVLSVGPLLQGLRKPVNDLSRGALVEDIVFTIALTAVQAKQMAN
;
A
#
# COMPACT_ATOMS: atom_id res chain seq x y z
N MET A 1 -10.71 -10.83 10.27
CA MET A 1 -10.25 -12.23 10.15
C MET A 1 -9.14 -12.46 11.16
N ALA A 2 -9.28 -13.46 12.05
CA ALA A 2 -8.22 -13.82 13.00
C ALA A 2 -7.23 -14.76 12.30
N LYS A 3 -5.96 -14.37 12.25
CA LYS A 3 -4.91 -15.15 11.60
C LYS A 3 -3.82 -15.43 12.62
N LEU A 4 -3.39 -16.68 12.69
CA LEU A 4 -2.37 -17.16 13.62
C LEU A 4 -1.30 -17.92 12.87
N LEU A 5 -0.05 -17.52 12.98
CA LEU A 5 1.11 -18.29 12.54
C LEU A 5 1.64 -19.12 13.70
N VAL A 6 1.74 -20.43 13.51
CA VAL A 6 2.49 -21.31 14.41
C VAL A 6 3.92 -21.38 13.90
N ALA A 7 4.81 -20.57 14.50
CA ALA A 7 6.18 -20.40 14.03
C ALA A 7 7.13 -21.36 14.75
N PRO A 8 7.67 -22.40 14.07
CA PRO A 8 8.61 -23.32 14.67
C PRO A 8 9.97 -22.64 14.91
N VAL A 9 10.49 -22.76 16.13
CA VAL A 9 11.79 -22.16 16.53
C VAL A 9 12.85 -23.21 16.90
N SER A 10 12.56 -24.48 16.63
CA SER A 10 13.48 -25.60 16.85
C SER A 10 13.27 -26.69 15.81
N ALA A 11 14.33 -27.44 15.50
CA ALA A 11 14.23 -28.66 14.71
C ALA A 11 13.46 -29.77 15.45
N GLY A 12 12.91 -30.73 14.70
CA GLY A 12 12.25 -31.93 15.24
C GLY A 12 10.81 -31.72 15.73
N LEU A 13 10.28 -30.50 15.65
CA LEU A 13 8.87 -30.22 15.94
C LEU A 13 7.97 -30.66 14.78
N ASP A 14 6.90 -31.40 15.06
CA ASP A 14 5.80 -31.61 14.11
C ASP A 14 4.91 -30.36 14.05
N VAL A 15 5.32 -29.40 13.20
CA VAL A 15 4.59 -28.13 13.02
C VAL A 15 3.18 -28.35 12.47
N ALA A 16 2.97 -29.36 11.62
CA ALA A 16 1.67 -29.66 11.05
C ALA A 16 0.69 -30.14 12.14
N ALA A 17 1.14 -31.00 13.06
CA ALA A 17 0.34 -31.41 14.21
C ALA A 17 -0.01 -30.23 15.12
N ALA A 18 0.96 -29.36 15.42
CA ALA A 18 0.73 -28.16 16.22
C ALA A 18 -0.26 -27.18 15.56
N SER A 19 -0.09 -26.90 14.27
CA SER A 19 -1.03 -26.06 13.49
C SER A 19 -2.44 -26.66 13.47
N LYS A 20 -2.56 -27.98 13.32
CA LYS A 20 -3.86 -28.67 13.36
C LYS A 20 -4.52 -28.58 14.75
N ALA A 21 -3.75 -28.68 15.83
CA ALA A 21 -4.26 -28.51 17.18
C ALA A 21 -4.82 -27.11 17.43
N PHE A 22 -4.08 -26.06 17.02
CA PHE A 22 -4.58 -24.68 17.09
C PHE A 22 -5.82 -24.48 16.23
N ALA A 23 -5.84 -25.04 15.01
CA ALA A 23 -6.98 -24.94 14.12
C ALA A 23 -8.23 -25.59 14.72
N GLN A 24 -8.10 -26.77 15.31
CA GLN A 24 -9.20 -27.43 16.02
C GLN A 24 -9.69 -26.62 17.23
N ALA A 25 -8.77 -26.08 18.03
CA ALA A 25 -9.12 -25.30 19.22
C ALA A 25 -9.80 -23.96 18.89
N LEU A 26 -9.45 -23.34 17.76
CA LEU A 26 -9.99 -22.05 17.33
C LEU A 26 -11.21 -22.16 16.41
N GLY A 27 -11.49 -23.36 15.87
CA GLY A 27 -12.44 -23.56 14.78
C GLY A 27 -11.98 -22.87 13.49
N ALA A 28 -10.68 -22.97 13.17
CA ALA A 28 -10.03 -22.33 12.04
C ALA A 28 -9.64 -23.36 10.96
N GLN A 29 -9.38 -22.88 9.75
CA GLN A 29 -8.76 -23.72 8.71
C GLN A 29 -7.24 -23.65 8.78
N VAL A 30 -6.56 -24.74 8.46
CA VAL A 30 -5.08 -24.76 8.33
C VAL A 30 -4.71 -24.31 6.92
N PHE A 31 -3.69 -23.47 6.81
CA PHE A 31 -3.14 -23.00 5.56
C PHE A 31 -1.63 -23.22 5.52
N GLN A 32 -1.19 -23.93 4.48
CA GLN A 32 0.22 -24.20 4.22
C GLN A 32 0.73 -23.20 3.18
N PRO A 33 1.63 -22.27 3.56
CA PRO A 33 2.09 -21.21 2.66
C PRO A 33 3.17 -21.66 1.67
N LEU A 34 3.88 -22.76 1.97
CA LEU A 34 5.00 -23.27 1.18
C LEU A 34 4.55 -24.43 0.28
N ASP A 35 4.75 -24.28 -1.02
CA ASP A 35 4.57 -25.31 -2.03
C ASP A 35 5.72 -25.28 -3.06
N ALA A 36 5.71 -26.18 -4.05
CA ALA A 36 6.78 -26.25 -5.06
C ALA A 36 6.92 -24.95 -5.88
N SER A 37 5.84 -24.19 -6.08
CA SER A 37 5.88 -22.91 -6.78
C SER A 37 6.55 -21.83 -5.93
N ALA A 38 6.28 -21.83 -4.62
CA ALA A 38 6.89 -20.94 -3.65
C ALA A 38 8.42 -21.11 -3.61
N GLU A 39 8.93 -22.34 -3.55
CA GLU A 39 10.37 -22.60 -3.55
C GLU A 39 11.04 -22.07 -4.83
N THR A 40 10.38 -22.22 -5.98
CA THR A 40 10.88 -21.72 -7.27
C THR A 40 10.98 -20.20 -7.28
N LEU A 41 9.95 -19.49 -6.82
CA LEU A 41 9.95 -18.03 -6.75
C LEU A 41 11.01 -17.50 -5.78
N LEU A 42 11.11 -18.13 -4.61
CA LEU A 42 12.10 -17.78 -3.60
C LEU A 42 13.53 -17.99 -4.11
N ALA A 43 13.80 -19.08 -4.83
CA ALA A 43 15.10 -19.33 -5.45
C ALA A 43 15.47 -18.30 -6.54
N GLN A 44 14.48 -17.68 -7.18
CA GLN A 44 14.67 -16.61 -8.17
C GLN A 44 14.78 -15.20 -7.54
N GLY A 45 14.73 -15.09 -6.20
CA GLY A 45 14.71 -13.81 -5.50
C GLY A 45 13.36 -13.09 -5.54
N LYS A 46 12.31 -13.73 -6.03
CA LYS A 46 10.95 -13.16 -6.19
C LYS A 46 10.10 -13.38 -4.95
N SER A 47 10.60 -12.92 -3.79
CA SER A 47 9.89 -13.10 -2.51
C SER A 47 8.55 -12.35 -2.49
N ASP A 48 8.50 -11.13 -3.03
CA ASP A 48 7.25 -10.34 -3.10
C ASP A 48 6.15 -11.03 -3.91
N ASP A 49 6.49 -11.61 -5.07
CA ASP A 49 5.54 -12.38 -5.89
C ASP A 49 4.96 -13.58 -5.11
N TRP A 50 5.80 -14.26 -4.30
CA TRP A 50 5.33 -15.35 -3.46
C TRP A 50 4.40 -14.85 -2.36
N PHE A 51 4.73 -13.76 -1.67
CA PHE A 51 3.87 -13.20 -0.62
C PHE A 51 2.52 -12.72 -1.17
N ASP A 52 2.50 -12.10 -2.34
CA ASP A 52 1.27 -11.70 -3.03
C ASP A 52 0.40 -12.93 -3.37
N ALA A 53 1.03 -14.02 -3.84
CA ALA A 53 0.34 -15.28 -4.11
C ALA A 53 -0.18 -15.95 -2.83
N VAL A 54 0.59 -15.92 -1.74
CA VAL A 54 0.19 -16.42 -0.42
C VAL A 54 -1.03 -15.69 0.10
N VAL A 55 -1.03 -14.36 0.02
CA VAL A 55 -2.19 -13.54 0.40
C VAL A 55 -3.40 -13.92 -0.45
N GLY A 56 -3.24 -14.03 -1.77
CA GLY A 56 -4.34 -14.41 -2.66
C GLY A 56 -4.93 -15.79 -2.33
N LYS A 57 -4.09 -16.79 -2.09
CA LYS A 57 -4.53 -18.12 -1.64
C LYS A 57 -5.27 -18.06 -0.31
N ALA A 58 -4.75 -17.30 0.66
CA ALA A 58 -5.39 -17.14 1.97
C ALA A 58 -6.76 -16.44 1.86
N VAL A 59 -6.90 -15.41 1.03
CA VAL A 59 -8.18 -14.74 0.75
C VAL A 59 -9.17 -15.70 0.09
N ALA A 60 -8.72 -16.52 -0.85
CA ALA A 60 -9.55 -17.48 -1.58
C ALA A 60 -10.18 -18.57 -0.69
N LEU A 61 -9.60 -18.85 0.49
CA LEU A 61 -10.18 -19.79 1.46
C LEU A 61 -11.49 -19.28 2.09
N ASN A 62 -11.74 -17.96 2.03
CA ASN A 62 -12.97 -17.32 2.49
C ASN A 62 -13.42 -17.77 3.90
N THR A 63 -12.50 -17.73 4.87
CA THR A 63 -12.71 -18.17 6.26
C THR A 63 -12.44 -17.03 7.24
N ASP A 64 -13.21 -16.94 8.33
CA ASP A 64 -13.03 -15.90 9.35
C ASP A 64 -11.79 -16.11 10.23
N LYS A 65 -11.31 -17.36 10.30
CA LYS A 65 -10.17 -17.77 11.10
C LYS A 65 -9.23 -18.67 10.31
N LEU A 66 -7.94 -18.37 10.40
CA LEU A 66 -6.90 -19.08 9.68
C LEU A 66 -5.70 -19.38 10.59
N VAL A 67 -5.24 -20.62 10.58
CA VAL A 67 -3.97 -21.02 11.19
C VAL A 67 -2.97 -21.31 10.08
N ILE A 68 -1.92 -20.53 10.03
CA ILE A 68 -0.83 -20.65 9.06
C ILE A 68 0.21 -21.59 9.65
N GLU A 69 0.56 -22.62 8.89
CA GLU A 69 1.66 -23.53 9.21
C GLU A 69 3.00 -22.84 8.94
N GLY A 70 3.79 -22.65 9.98
CA GLY A 70 5.12 -22.05 9.84
C GLY A 70 6.11 -23.01 9.21
N ILE A 71 7.15 -22.44 8.60
CA ILE A 71 8.20 -23.19 7.91
C ILE A 71 9.22 -23.68 8.93
N ALA A 72 9.35 -25.00 9.08
CA ALA A 72 10.30 -25.62 9.99
C ALA A 72 11.77 -25.32 9.60
N PRO A 73 12.68 -25.15 10.58
CA PRO A 73 14.11 -25.09 10.30
C PRO A 73 14.59 -26.39 9.65
N ASP A 74 15.27 -26.26 8.51
CA ASP A 74 15.84 -27.36 7.73
C ASP A 74 17.30 -27.01 7.41
N ALA A 75 18.21 -27.95 7.66
CA ALA A 75 19.64 -27.77 7.47
C ALA A 75 20.03 -27.55 5.99
N ASP A 76 19.28 -28.13 5.06
CA ASP A 76 19.50 -27.99 3.62
C ASP A 76 18.78 -26.75 3.06
N LYS A 77 17.80 -26.21 3.79
CA LYS A 77 16.94 -25.08 3.37
C LYS A 77 16.83 -23.95 4.41
N LEU A 78 17.95 -23.59 5.04
CA LEU A 78 18.01 -22.60 6.14
C LEU A 78 17.32 -21.26 5.85
N PHE A 79 17.33 -20.81 4.60
CA PHE A 79 16.70 -19.56 4.18
C PHE A 79 15.17 -19.56 4.40
N LEU A 80 14.51 -20.71 4.26
CA LEU A 80 13.04 -20.77 4.25
C LEU A 80 12.44 -20.53 5.64
N SER A 81 13.03 -21.05 6.72
CA SER A 81 12.53 -20.78 8.07
C SER A 81 12.65 -19.30 8.48
N GLY A 82 13.59 -18.57 7.86
CA GLY A 82 13.71 -17.12 8.03
C GLY A 82 12.50 -16.34 7.51
N LYS A 83 11.71 -16.94 6.60
CA LYS A 83 10.53 -16.31 6.00
C LYS A 83 9.30 -16.27 6.89
N ASN A 84 9.32 -16.93 8.06
CA ASN A 84 8.20 -16.90 9.00
C ASN A 84 7.84 -15.48 9.47
N VAL A 85 8.83 -14.60 9.66
CA VAL A 85 8.58 -13.20 10.06
C VAL A 85 7.81 -12.45 8.96
N GLU A 86 8.29 -12.57 7.72
CA GLU A 86 7.70 -11.91 6.56
C GLU A 86 6.32 -12.49 6.21
N LEU A 87 6.10 -13.79 6.44
CA LEU A 87 4.77 -14.43 6.35
C LEU A 87 3.79 -13.85 7.37
N ALA A 88 4.21 -13.73 8.63
CA ALA A 88 3.39 -13.14 9.68
C ALA A 88 2.99 -11.69 9.33
N LEU A 89 3.95 -10.91 8.83
CA LEU A 89 3.73 -9.53 8.39
C LEU A 89 2.80 -9.44 7.18
N SER A 90 3.03 -10.25 6.16
CA SER A 90 2.25 -10.25 4.93
C SER A 90 0.78 -10.59 5.17
N LEU A 91 0.51 -11.44 6.15
CA LEU A 91 -0.84 -11.86 6.50
C LEU A 91 -1.45 -11.07 7.69
N ASP A 92 -0.69 -10.20 8.36
CA ASP A 92 -1.00 -9.60 9.68
C ASP A 92 -1.47 -10.67 10.69
N ALA A 93 -0.68 -11.75 10.79
CA ALA A 93 -0.97 -12.88 11.65
C ALA A 93 -0.28 -12.74 13.02
N GLY A 94 -1.02 -13.01 14.09
CA GLY A 94 -0.44 -13.21 15.41
C GLY A 94 0.49 -14.43 15.39
N VAL A 95 1.56 -14.42 16.17
CA VAL A 95 2.62 -15.43 16.15
C VAL A 95 2.65 -16.16 17.46
N VAL A 96 2.54 -17.49 17.40
CA VAL A 96 2.83 -18.39 18.51
C VAL A 96 4.11 -19.14 18.19
N LEU A 97 5.13 -18.97 19.02
CA LEU A 97 6.39 -19.69 18.88
C LEU A 97 6.18 -21.15 19.32
N ALA A 98 6.54 -22.10 18.49
CA ALA A 98 6.44 -23.52 18.80
C ALA A 98 7.83 -24.14 18.91
N LEU A 99 8.11 -24.78 20.04
CA LEU A 99 9.41 -25.36 20.31
C LEU A 99 9.31 -26.78 20.86
N GLN A 100 10.24 -27.62 20.43
CA GLN A 100 10.51 -28.94 20.98
C GLN A 100 11.61 -28.79 22.04
N SER A 101 11.33 -29.26 23.26
CA SER A 101 12.34 -29.36 24.32
C SER A 101 11.94 -30.38 25.38
N ASP A 102 12.88 -31.27 25.69
CA ASP A 102 12.77 -32.22 26.80
C ASP A 102 13.56 -31.73 28.04
N SER A 103 14.06 -30.49 28.01
CA SER A 103 14.84 -29.91 29.12
C SER A 103 13.90 -29.57 30.29
N ALA A 104 14.30 -29.99 31.49
CA ALA A 104 13.65 -29.60 32.73
C ALA A 104 14.12 -28.21 33.22
N ASP A 105 15.15 -27.63 32.61
CA ASP A 105 15.67 -26.31 32.96
C ASP A 105 14.89 -25.20 32.22
N ALA A 106 13.99 -24.56 32.95
CA ALA A 106 13.20 -23.46 32.43
C ALA A 106 14.04 -22.26 31.98
N ALA A 107 15.21 -22.01 32.59
CA ALA A 107 16.06 -20.89 32.21
C ALA A 107 16.68 -21.10 30.82
N GLU A 108 17.11 -22.33 30.52
CA GLU A 108 17.62 -22.72 29.20
C GLU A 108 16.55 -22.54 28.12
N VAL A 109 15.33 -23.04 28.36
CA VAL A 109 14.22 -22.92 27.42
C VAL A 109 13.80 -21.46 27.24
N ALA A 110 13.72 -20.69 28.33
CA ALA A 110 13.43 -19.26 28.29
C ALA A 110 14.48 -18.48 27.49
N HIS A 111 15.76 -18.85 27.60
CA HIS A 111 16.82 -18.24 26.79
C HIS A 111 16.57 -18.45 25.29
N ARG A 112 16.25 -19.69 24.87
CA ARG A 112 15.92 -20.01 23.47
C ARG A 112 14.71 -19.22 22.96
N ILE A 113 13.64 -19.11 23.77
CA ILE A 113 12.49 -18.28 23.41
C ILE A 113 12.89 -16.82 23.29
N ASN A 114 13.65 -16.27 24.23
CA ASN A 114 14.09 -14.88 24.18
C ASN A 114 14.98 -14.56 22.98
N LEU A 115 15.77 -15.53 22.48
CA LEU A 115 16.48 -15.42 21.21
C LEU A 115 15.50 -15.36 20.03
N ALA A 116 14.52 -16.27 19.98
CA ALA A 116 13.50 -16.24 18.93
C ALA A 116 12.64 -14.97 18.93
N LYS A 117 12.35 -14.41 20.11
CA LYS A 117 11.67 -13.11 20.27
C LYS A 117 12.39 -11.98 19.54
N GLN A 118 13.73 -12.03 19.42
CA GLN A 118 14.50 -10.98 18.75
C GLN A 118 14.08 -10.79 17.30
N LEU A 119 13.64 -11.86 16.62
CA LEU A 119 13.16 -11.82 15.23
C LEU A 119 11.93 -10.91 15.04
N TYR A 120 11.16 -10.65 16.11
CA TYR A 120 9.90 -9.90 16.05
C TYR A 120 9.95 -8.55 16.76
N THR A 121 11.11 -8.11 17.24
CA THR A 121 11.27 -6.85 17.99
C THR A 121 10.88 -5.62 17.17
N ASN A 122 11.12 -5.64 15.86
CA ASN A 122 10.75 -4.57 14.94
C ASN A 122 9.30 -4.65 14.44
N SER A 123 8.53 -5.63 14.91
CA SER A 123 7.13 -5.87 14.50
C SER A 123 6.23 -5.97 15.73
N PRO A 124 6.08 -4.88 16.49
CA PRO A 124 5.35 -4.88 17.75
C PRO A 124 3.88 -5.26 17.53
N GLY A 125 3.35 -6.10 18.43
CA GLY A 125 1.97 -6.58 18.39
C GLY A 125 1.73 -7.83 17.54
N LEU A 126 2.78 -8.46 17.00
CA LEU A 126 2.65 -9.77 16.34
C LEU A 126 2.78 -10.95 17.30
N LEU A 127 3.65 -10.87 18.31
CA LEU A 127 3.95 -12.02 19.16
C LEU A 127 2.89 -12.21 20.25
N GLU A 128 2.19 -13.34 20.21
CA GLU A 128 1.06 -13.65 21.10
C GLU A 128 1.45 -14.61 22.25
N GLY A 129 2.41 -15.50 22.02
CA GLY A 129 2.87 -16.44 23.04
C GLY A 129 3.68 -17.60 22.50
N PHE A 130 3.68 -18.72 23.22
CA PHE A 130 4.42 -19.91 22.83
C PHE A 130 3.76 -21.23 23.31
N ILE A 131 4.15 -22.32 22.67
CA ILE A 131 3.92 -23.71 23.12
C ILE A 131 5.25 -24.44 23.27
N ILE A 132 5.26 -25.47 24.12
CA ILE A 132 6.40 -26.37 24.29
C ILE A 132 5.94 -27.81 24.14
N GLU A 133 6.54 -28.53 23.19
CA GLU A 133 6.41 -29.97 23.06
C GLU A 133 7.51 -30.68 23.84
N GLY A 134 7.16 -31.77 24.54
CA GLY A 134 8.10 -32.62 25.29
C GLY A 134 8.37 -32.19 26.74
N ALA A 135 8.03 -30.97 27.14
CA ALA A 135 8.26 -30.47 28.49
C ALA A 135 7.04 -30.61 29.42
N ALA A 136 7.28 -30.72 30.73
CA ALA A 136 6.24 -30.65 31.74
C ALA A 136 5.61 -29.25 31.79
N ALA A 137 4.29 -29.17 32.07
CA ALA A 137 3.56 -27.90 32.10
C ALA A 137 4.15 -26.88 33.10
N SER A 138 4.73 -27.34 34.21
CA SER A 138 5.39 -26.49 35.21
C SER A 138 6.62 -25.76 34.66
N VAL A 139 7.35 -26.38 33.71
CA VAL A 139 8.47 -25.73 33.02
C VAL A 139 7.93 -24.58 32.18
N GLY A 140 6.87 -24.82 31.39
CA GLY A 140 6.27 -23.78 30.55
C GLY A 140 5.70 -22.59 31.33
N GLU A 141 5.10 -22.83 32.50
CA GLU A 141 4.63 -21.77 33.40
C GLU A 141 5.78 -20.90 33.94
N GLU A 142 6.91 -21.52 34.28
CA GLU A 142 8.12 -20.79 34.68
C GLU A 142 8.75 -20.01 33.50
N VAL A 143 8.79 -20.61 32.30
CA VAL A 143 9.24 -19.92 31.09
C VAL A 143 8.38 -18.71 30.76
N ALA A 144 7.05 -18.80 30.95
CA ALA A 144 6.15 -17.66 30.77
C ALA A 144 6.53 -16.48 31.68
N ARG A 145 6.83 -16.77 32.95
CA ARG A 145 7.29 -15.76 33.91
C ARG A 145 8.60 -15.11 33.49
N LEU A 146 9.57 -15.89 33.01
CA LEU A 146 10.89 -15.41 32.61
C LEU A 146 10.88 -14.61 31.30
N THR A 147 9.98 -14.95 30.38
CA THR A 147 9.90 -14.34 29.05
C THR A 147 8.86 -13.23 28.95
N GLY A 148 7.90 -13.19 29.88
CA GLY A 148 6.73 -12.29 29.82
C GLY A 148 5.75 -12.64 28.71
N LEU A 149 5.82 -13.85 28.14
CA LEU A 149 4.92 -14.32 27.10
C LEU A 149 3.85 -15.27 27.66
N THR A 150 2.70 -15.33 26.98
CA THR A 150 1.65 -16.29 27.30
C THR A 150 2.08 -17.71 26.93
N PHE A 151 1.97 -18.65 27.86
CA PHE A 151 2.18 -20.07 27.62
C PHE A 151 0.85 -20.76 27.32
N TYR A 152 0.74 -21.35 26.12
CA TYR A 152 -0.48 -22.03 25.66
C TYR A 152 -0.47 -23.54 25.88
N GLY A 153 0.57 -24.11 26.53
CA GLY A 153 0.66 -25.56 26.74
C GLY A 153 1.46 -26.28 25.63
N SER A 154 0.94 -27.43 25.20
CA SER A 154 1.45 -28.22 24.07
C SER A 154 0.32 -28.49 23.07
N SER A 155 0.64 -28.93 21.87
CA SER A 155 -0.35 -29.28 20.83
C SER A 155 -1.35 -30.33 21.29
N SER A 156 -0.96 -31.24 22.17
CA SER A 156 -1.85 -32.25 22.77
C SER A 156 -2.74 -31.71 23.90
N ALA A 157 -2.38 -30.56 24.50
CA ALA A 157 -3.04 -30.00 25.67
C ALA A 157 -2.99 -28.46 25.68
N LEU A 158 -3.61 -27.83 24.67
CA LEU A 158 -3.67 -26.37 24.57
C LEU A 158 -4.54 -25.78 25.69
N LYS A 159 -4.09 -24.66 26.27
CA LYS A 159 -4.77 -23.91 27.35
C LYS A 159 -5.15 -22.51 26.88
N ASP A 160 -6.38 -22.10 27.16
CA ASP A 160 -6.92 -20.74 26.96
C ASP A 160 -6.46 -19.99 25.69
N VAL A 161 -6.83 -20.51 24.53
CA VAL A 161 -6.57 -19.86 23.23
C VAL A 161 -7.64 -18.82 22.86
N SER A 162 -8.51 -18.45 23.80
CA SER A 162 -9.68 -17.61 23.52
C SER A 162 -9.30 -16.19 23.09
N ALA A 163 -8.18 -15.65 23.62
CA ALA A 163 -7.63 -14.37 23.23
C ALA A 163 -7.17 -14.36 21.76
N LEU A 164 -6.56 -15.45 21.28
CA LEU A 164 -6.11 -15.59 19.89
C LEU A 164 -7.29 -15.53 18.90
N ALA A 165 -8.44 -16.08 19.31
CA ALA A 165 -9.66 -16.06 18.49
C ALA A 165 -10.27 -14.65 18.33
N LYS A 166 -9.96 -13.72 19.24
CA LYS A 166 -10.47 -12.33 19.23
C LYS A 166 -9.55 -11.36 18.52
N ARG A 167 -8.34 -11.80 18.12
CA ARG A 167 -7.39 -10.93 17.44
C ARG A 167 -7.94 -10.54 16.07
N GLU A 168 -8.10 -9.24 15.86
CA GLU A 168 -8.43 -8.70 14.55
C GLU A 168 -7.16 -8.17 13.88
N ALA A 169 -6.98 -8.50 12.60
CA ALA A 169 -5.98 -7.84 11.78
C ALA A 169 -6.31 -6.33 11.75
N SER A 170 -5.35 -5.52 12.18
CA SER A 170 -5.50 -4.06 12.32
C SER A 170 -4.64 -3.30 11.32
N ARG A 171 -3.69 -3.98 10.66
CA ARG A 171 -2.76 -3.37 9.71
C ARG A 171 -3.00 -3.94 8.32
N LEU A 172 -3.03 -3.05 7.33
CA LEU A 172 -2.98 -3.47 5.94
C LEU A 172 -1.50 -3.68 5.57
N SER A 173 -1.10 -4.92 5.33
CA SER A 173 0.26 -5.25 4.91
C SER A 173 0.52 -4.80 3.46
N PRO A 174 1.79 -4.58 3.05
CA PRO A 174 2.15 -4.33 1.66
C PRO A 174 1.60 -5.37 0.68
N ALA A 175 1.77 -6.66 0.97
CA ALA A 175 1.29 -7.75 0.11
C ALA A 175 -0.25 -7.75 -0.01
N GLN A 176 -0.96 -7.50 1.10
CA GLN A 176 -2.42 -7.39 1.07
C GLN A 176 -2.90 -6.16 0.30
N PHE A 177 -2.22 -5.03 0.45
CA PHE A 177 -2.53 -3.83 -0.33
C PHE A 177 -2.33 -4.06 -1.84
N ARG A 178 -1.19 -4.63 -2.26
CA ARG A 178 -0.92 -4.96 -3.66
C ARG A 178 -1.96 -5.92 -4.22
N TYR A 179 -2.25 -7.00 -3.50
CA TYR A 179 -3.29 -7.96 -3.90
C TYR A 179 -4.65 -7.29 -4.08
N ASN A 180 -5.10 -6.53 -3.09
CA ASN A 180 -6.39 -5.83 -3.13
C ASN A 180 -6.44 -4.83 -4.29
N LEU A 181 -5.38 -4.04 -4.48
CA LEU A 181 -5.29 -3.06 -5.56
C LEU A 181 -5.44 -3.71 -6.93
N ILE A 182 -4.74 -4.81 -7.17
CA ILE A 182 -4.84 -5.56 -8.44
C ILE A 182 -6.23 -6.16 -8.60
N ASP A 183 -6.81 -6.78 -7.57
CA ASP A 183 -8.17 -7.33 -7.62
C ASP A 183 -9.23 -6.25 -7.91
N PHE A 184 -9.14 -5.10 -7.24
CA PHE A 184 -10.03 -3.96 -7.48
C PHE A 184 -9.89 -3.41 -8.90
N ALA A 185 -8.66 -3.29 -9.41
CA ALA A 185 -8.41 -2.81 -10.78
C ALA A 185 -8.99 -3.78 -11.83
N ARG A 186 -8.78 -5.08 -11.66
CA ARG A 186 -9.36 -6.12 -12.53
C ARG A 186 -10.89 -6.05 -12.57
N LYS A 187 -11.52 -5.85 -11.40
CA LYS A 187 -12.99 -5.69 -11.30
C LYS A 187 -13.49 -4.36 -11.84
N ALA A 188 -12.64 -3.33 -11.85
CA ALA A 188 -12.97 -2.02 -12.41
C ALA A 188 -13.07 -2.07 -13.94
N ASP A 189 -12.21 -2.85 -14.60
CA ASP A 189 -12.14 -3.01 -16.07
C ASP A 189 -12.12 -1.66 -16.83
N MET A 190 -11.25 -0.76 -16.37
CA MET A 190 -11.19 0.62 -16.90
C MET A 190 -10.20 0.74 -18.06
N ARG A 191 -10.53 1.62 -19.01
CA ARG A 191 -9.70 1.95 -20.16
C ARG A 191 -8.76 3.11 -19.81
N ILE A 192 -7.46 2.84 -19.76
CA ILE A 192 -6.45 3.80 -19.26
C ILE A 192 -5.51 4.21 -20.40
N VAL A 193 -5.46 5.51 -20.72
CA VAL A 193 -4.54 6.04 -21.74
C VAL A 193 -3.15 6.27 -21.17
N LEU A 194 -2.16 5.90 -21.97
CA LEU A 194 -0.73 6.01 -21.70
C LEU A 194 -0.09 6.89 -22.79
N PRO A 195 0.03 8.20 -22.57
CA PRO A 195 0.56 9.16 -23.56
C PRO A 195 2.00 8.89 -24.01
N GLU A 196 2.78 8.22 -23.18
CA GLU A 196 4.19 7.91 -23.41
C GLU A 196 4.31 6.51 -24.04
N GLY A 197 3.55 6.26 -25.11
CA GLY A 197 3.24 4.92 -25.60
C GLY A 197 4.42 4.11 -26.14
N ALA A 198 5.51 4.76 -26.53
CA ALA A 198 6.75 4.12 -26.99
C ALA A 198 7.86 4.11 -25.92
N GLU A 199 7.57 4.51 -24.69
CA GLU A 199 8.55 4.49 -23.60
C GLU A 199 8.74 3.03 -23.10
N PRO A 200 9.99 2.52 -22.97
CA PRO A 200 10.22 1.09 -22.69
C PRO A 200 9.55 0.53 -21.44
N ARG A 201 9.48 1.30 -20.36
CA ARG A 201 8.85 0.87 -19.11
C ARG A 201 7.33 0.93 -19.23
N THR A 202 6.80 1.94 -19.90
CA THR A 202 5.36 2.07 -20.21
C THR A 202 4.88 0.91 -21.09
N VAL A 203 5.65 0.52 -22.13
CA VAL A 203 5.33 -0.64 -22.97
C VAL A 203 5.32 -1.93 -22.16
N ALA A 204 6.34 -2.16 -21.33
CA ALA A 204 6.40 -3.33 -20.46
C ALA A 204 5.22 -3.37 -19.48
N ALA A 205 4.90 -2.24 -18.84
CA ALA A 205 3.78 -2.14 -17.91
C ALA A 205 2.44 -2.38 -18.59
N ALA A 206 2.22 -1.84 -19.79
CA ALA A 206 1.00 -2.06 -20.56
C ALA A 206 0.81 -3.53 -20.94
N ALA A 207 1.89 -4.22 -21.35
CA ALA A 207 1.86 -5.66 -21.62
C ALA A 207 1.48 -6.46 -20.36
N ILE A 208 2.12 -6.17 -19.21
CA ILE A 208 1.81 -6.82 -17.93
C ILE A 208 0.35 -6.55 -17.51
N CYS A 209 -0.11 -5.31 -17.63
CA CYS A 209 -1.49 -4.93 -17.31
C CYS A 209 -2.49 -5.67 -18.18
N HIS A 210 -2.18 -5.86 -19.46
CA HIS A 210 -3.02 -6.62 -20.39
C HIS A 210 -3.05 -8.11 -20.03
N GLU A 211 -1.89 -8.75 -19.87
CA GLU A 211 -1.79 -10.18 -19.53
C GLU A 211 -2.47 -10.51 -18.20
N LYS A 212 -2.35 -9.63 -17.20
CA LYS A 212 -2.97 -9.81 -15.88
C LYS A 212 -4.41 -9.29 -15.79
N GLY A 213 -4.94 -8.69 -16.86
CA GLY A 213 -6.29 -8.11 -16.91
C GLY A 213 -6.51 -6.94 -15.95
N ILE A 214 -5.47 -6.18 -15.63
CA ILE A 214 -5.49 -5.07 -14.66
C ILE A 214 -6.27 -3.87 -15.20
N ALA A 215 -6.07 -3.54 -16.47
CA ALA A 215 -6.72 -2.43 -17.15
C ALA A 215 -6.65 -2.63 -18.67
N ARG A 216 -7.55 -1.97 -19.40
CA ARG A 216 -7.50 -1.88 -20.87
C ARG A 216 -6.60 -0.70 -21.26
N CYS A 217 -5.30 -0.96 -21.33
CA CYS A 217 -4.31 0.08 -21.66
C CYS A 217 -4.39 0.51 -23.13
N VAL A 218 -4.26 1.83 -23.36
CA VAL A 218 -4.20 2.46 -24.69
C VAL A 218 -2.87 3.18 -24.82
N LEU A 219 -1.95 2.65 -25.62
CA LEU A 219 -0.66 3.28 -25.89
C LEU A 219 -0.82 4.33 -27.01
N LEU A 220 -0.43 5.57 -26.73
CA LEU A 220 -0.36 6.64 -27.74
C LEU A 220 1.03 6.69 -28.37
N ALA A 221 1.20 5.97 -29.48
CA ALA A 221 2.45 5.90 -30.25
C ALA A 221 2.19 5.26 -31.62
N LYS A 222 3.16 5.37 -32.54
CA LYS A 222 3.14 4.57 -33.76
C LYS A 222 3.40 3.10 -33.44
N ARG A 223 2.68 2.20 -34.10
CA ARG A 223 2.77 0.75 -33.85
C ARG A 223 4.20 0.24 -34.04
N GLU A 224 4.88 0.71 -35.08
CA GLU A 224 6.25 0.29 -35.41
C GLU A 224 7.25 0.68 -34.31
N GLU A 225 7.03 1.81 -33.63
CA GLU A 225 7.89 2.27 -32.53
C GLU A 225 7.72 1.38 -31.30
N VAL A 226 6.47 1.02 -30.96
CA VAL A 226 6.16 0.12 -29.84
C VAL A 226 6.72 -1.28 -30.10
N GLU A 227 6.56 -1.82 -31.31
CA GLU A 227 7.08 -3.13 -31.70
C GLU A 227 8.62 -3.16 -31.68
N ALA A 228 9.28 -2.08 -32.10
CA ALA A 228 10.74 -1.96 -32.02
C ALA A 228 11.22 -2.02 -30.56
N VAL A 229 10.56 -1.29 -29.66
CA VAL A 229 10.87 -1.29 -28.22
C VAL A 229 10.62 -2.66 -27.61
N ALA A 230 9.51 -3.31 -27.93
CA ALA A 230 9.19 -4.63 -27.43
C ALA A 230 10.25 -5.66 -27.86
N LYS A 231 10.67 -5.62 -29.13
CA LYS A 231 11.73 -6.49 -29.66
C LYS A 231 13.08 -6.23 -28.99
N GLU A 232 13.48 -4.97 -28.79
CA GLU A 232 14.74 -4.61 -28.12
C GLU A 232 14.78 -5.13 -26.68
N ARG A 233 13.64 -5.07 -25.97
CA ARG A 233 13.54 -5.40 -24.55
C ARG A 233 13.10 -6.84 -24.26
N GLY A 234 12.84 -7.63 -25.30
CA GLY A 234 12.33 -9.00 -25.15
C GLY A 234 10.95 -9.05 -24.51
N ILE A 235 10.11 -8.03 -24.73
CA ILE A 235 8.74 -7.96 -24.24
C ILE A 235 7.84 -8.67 -25.24
N ASN A 236 7.05 -9.64 -24.77
CA ASN A 236 5.98 -10.24 -25.57
C ASN A 236 4.83 -9.24 -25.62
N LEU A 237 4.59 -8.65 -26.78
CA LEU A 237 3.50 -7.70 -26.96
C LEU A 237 2.21 -8.45 -27.32
N PRO A 238 1.12 -8.35 -26.53
CA PRO A 238 -0.14 -8.99 -26.88
C PRO A 238 -0.74 -8.37 -28.15
N ASP A 239 -1.19 -9.19 -29.10
CA ASP A 239 -1.81 -8.70 -30.35
C ASP A 239 -3.04 -7.82 -30.11
N SER A 240 -3.78 -8.11 -29.03
CA SER A 240 -4.97 -7.36 -28.59
C SER A 240 -4.65 -6.09 -27.79
N LEU A 241 -3.38 -5.76 -27.54
CA LEU A 241 -3.01 -4.52 -26.88
C LEU A 241 -3.27 -3.32 -27.81
N GLU A 242 -4.05 -2.36 -27.31
CA GLU A 242 -4.45 -1.20 -28.10
C GLU A 242 -3.29 -0.21 -28.23
N ILE A 243 -2.91 0.06 -29.49
CA ILE A 243 -1.90 1.06 -29.85
C ILE A 243 -2.53 1.97 -30.90
N VAL A 244 -2.55 3.27 -30.62
CA VAL A 244 -3.19 4.28 -31.48
C VAL A 244 -2.16 5.33 -31.88
N ASP A 245 -2.02 5.56 -33.19
CA ASP A 245 -1.19 6.64 -33.71
C ASP A 245 -1.83 8.01 -33.33
N PRO A 246 -1.15 8.82 -32.51
CA PRO A 246 -1.67 10.12 -32.06
C PRO A 246 -2.09 11.03 -33.21
N ALA A 247 -1.38 10.99 -34.34
CA ALA A 247 -1.64 11.87 -35.48
C ALA A 247 -3.03 11.64 -36.10
N THR A 248 -3.56 10.42 -35.98
CA THR A 248 -4.88 10.05 -36.51
C THR A 248 -6.04 10.61 -35.69
N LEU A 249 -5.79 10.99 -34.43
CA LEU A 249 -6.80 11.45 -33.49
C LEU A 249 -6.93 12.98 -33.39
N VAL A 250 -5.94 13.74 -33.88
CA VAL A 250 -5.86 15.19 -33.65
C VAL A 250 -7.15 15.91 -34.06
N GLU A 251 -7.61 15.72 -35.31
CA GLU A 251 -8.77 16.44 -35.83
C GLU A 251 -10.07 16.12 -35.07
N GLN A 252 -10.20 14.91 -34.49
CA GLN A 252 -11.36 14.52 -33.69
C GLN A 252 -11.54 15.43 -32.45
N TYR A 253 -10.45 15.95 -31.89
CA TYR A 253 -10.49 16.70 -30.63
C TYR A 253 -10.35 18.21 -30.78
N VAL A 254 -10.13 18.74 -32.00
CA VAL A 254 -9.96 20.19 -32.25
C VAL A 254 -11.18 20.99 -31.83
N GLU A 255 -12.35 20.69 -32.40
CA GLU A 255 -13.59 21.41 -32.11
C GLU A 255 -14.00 21.27 -30.63
N PRO A 256 -14.01 20.07 -30.03
CA PRO A 256 -14.33 19.94 -28.60
C PRO A 256 -13.36 20.69 -27.68
N MET A 257 -12.06 20.73 -27.99
CA MET A 257 -11.07 21.48 -27.20
C MET A 257 -11.30 22.99 -27.29
N CYS A 258 -11.63 23.50 -28.48
CA CYS A 258 -12.00 24.90 -28.69
C CYS A 258 -13.23 25.29 -27.85
N GLU A 259 -14.26 24.45 -27.80
CA GLU A 259 -15.45 24.75 -26.99
C GLU A 259 -15.12 24.72 -25.49
N LEU A 260 -14.38 23.72 -25.01
CA LEU A 260 -13.94 23.66 -23.59
C LEU A 260 -13.11 24.87 -23.17
N ARG A 261 -12.33 25.44 -24.09
CA ARG A 261 -11.42 26.57 -23.84
C ARG A 261 -11.88 27.88 -24.49
N LYS A 262 -13.16 28.00 -24.85
CA LYS A 262 -13.75 29.17 -25.49
C LYS A 262 -13.57 30.45 -24.70
N SER A 263 -13.68 30.38 -23.37
CA SER A 263 -13.44 31.53 -22.47
C SER A 263 -12.01 32.04 -22.48
N LYS A 264 -11.07 31.27 -23.03
CA LYS A 264 -9.66 31.67 -23.23
C LYS A 264 -9.34 32.00 -24.69
N GLY A 265 -10.33 31.97 -25.58
CA GLY A 265 -10.15 32.33 -26.99
C GLY A 265 -9.28 31.35 -27.80
N LEU A 266 -9.30 30.05 -27.45
CA LEU A 266 -8.49 29.04 -28.16
C LEU A 266 -8.97 28.87 -29.61
N THR A 267 -8.10 29.15 -30.58
CA THR A 267 -8.40 28.97 -32.01
C THR A 267 -8.23 27.50 -32.45
N PRO A 268 -8.89 27.05 -33.54
CA PRO A 268 -8.68 25.70 -34.07
C PRO A 268 -7.23 25.40 -34.46
N GLU A 269 -6.48 26.40 -34.94
CA GLU A 269 -5.05 26.24 -35.28
C GLU A 269 -4.19 26.01 -34.03
N ASP A 270 -4.44 26.79 -32.97
CA ASP A 270 -3.76 26.60 -31.69
C ASP A 270 -4.12 25.26 -31.04
N ALA A 271 -5.38 24.83 -31.16
CA ALA A 271 -5.84 23.53 -30.68
C ALA A 271 -5.10 22.38 -31.37
N ARG A 272 -4.99 22.40 -32.72
CA ARG A 272 -4.21 21.40 -33.47
C ARG A 272 -2.76 21.32 -33.01
N LYS A 273 -2.14 22.47 -32.75
CA LYS A 273 -0.76 22.55 -32.26
C LYS A 273 -0.62 21.96 -30.86
N GLN A 274 -1.54 22.26 -29.95
CA GLN A 274 -1.52 21.70 -28.59
C GLN A 274 -1.82 20.21 -28.57
N LEU A 275 -2.70 19.72 -29.45
CA LEU A 275 -3.04 18.31 -29.59
C LEU A 275 -1.92 17.44 -30.17
N GLN A 276 -0.82 18.02 -30.64
CA GLN A 276 0.40 17.26 -30.97
C GLN A 276 1.11 16.72 -29.72
N ASP A 277 0.87 17.32 -28.56
CA ASP A 277 1.35 16.80 -27.28
C ASP A 277 0.45 15.63 -26.85
N THR A 278 1.02 14.44 -26.70
CA THR A 278 0.26 13.22 -26.41
C THR A 278 -0.44 13.27 -25.05
N VAL A 279 0.07 14.04 -24.08
CA VAL A 279 -0.56 14.22 -22.77
C VAL A 279 -1.81 15.10 -22.92
N VAL A 280 -1.73 16.17 -23.72
CA VAL A 280 -2.89 17.01 -24.05
C VAL A 280 -3.94 16.22 -24.82
N LEU A 281 -3.51 15.44 -25.82
CA LEU A 281 -4.38 14.56 -26.59
C LEU A 281 -5.08 13.53 -25.69
N GLY A 282 -4.33 12.80 -24.86
CA GLY A 282 -4.88 11.85 -23.90
C GLY A 282 -5.83 12.50 -22.90
N THR A 283 -5.55 13.74 -22.48
CA THR A 283 -6.45 14.50 -21.60
C THR A 283 -7.75 14.86 -22.33
N MET A 284 -7.72 15.15 -23.64
CA MET A 284 -8.91 15.39 -24.45
C MET A 284 -9.72 14.11 -24.67
N MET A 285 -9.08 12.97 -24.92
CA MET A 285 -9.73 11.65 -24.95
C MET A 285 -10.51 11.42 -23.66
N MET A 286 -9.86 11.69 -22.52
CA MET A 286 -10.49 11.54 -21.21
C MET A 286 -11.61 12.56 -21.02
N ALA A 287 -11.44 13.82 -21.44
CA ALA A 287 -12.47 14.85 -21.36
C ALA A 287 -13.76 14.46 -22.13
N GLN A 288 -13.61 13.83 -23.29
CA GLN A 288 -14.71 13.33 -24.13
C GLN A 288 -15.28 11.97 -23.68
N ASN A 289 -14.72 11.36 -22.63
CA ASN A 289 -15.08 10.01 -22.14
C ASN A 289 -14.71 8.86 -23.09
N ASP A 290 -13.75 9.06 -23.98
CA ASP A 290 -13.23 7.96 -24.80
C ASP A 290 -12.38 7.02 -23.94
N VAL A 291 -11.76 7.52 -22.88
CA VAL A 291 -10.99 6.75 -21.89
C VAL A 291 -11.39 7.15 -20.48
N ASP A 292 -11.16 6.26 -19.53
CA ASP A 292 -11.60 6.39 -18.13
C ASP A 292 -10.54 7.04 -17.22
N GLY A 293 -9.27 7.01 -17.63
CA GLY A 293 -8.17 7.62 -16.87
C GLY A 293 -6.88 7.78 -17.68
N LEU A 294 -5.94 8.56 -17.14
CA LEU A 294 -4.65 8.86 -17.77
C LEU A 294 -3.48 8.64 -16.80
N VAL A 295 -2.41 7.99 -17.28
CA VAL A 295 -1.14 7.85 -16.57
C VAL A 295 0.01 8.33 -17.45
N SER A 296 0.80 9.28 -16.97
CA SER A 296 1.95 9.88 -17.68
C SER A 296 3.05 10.28 -16.69
N GLY A 297 4.24 10.68 -17.15
CA GLY A 297 5.31 11.24 -16.30
C GLY A 297 6.60 10.41 -16.27
N ALA A 298 6.66 9.28 -16.99
CA ALA A 298 7.88 8.50 -17.14
C ALA A 298 8.96 9.29 -17.90
N VAL A 299 8.55 10.21 -18.78
CA VAL A 299 9.44 11.17 -19.47
C VAL A 299 8.98 12.62 -19.34
N HIS A 300 7.67 12.87 -19.22
CA HIS A 300 7.14 14.22 -19.01
C HIS A 300 7.40 14.73 -17.59
N THR A 301 7.34 16.06 -17.41
CA THR A 301 7.38 16.65 -16.07
C THR A 301 6.00 16.60 -15.42
N THR A 302 5.94 16.55 -14.09
CA THR A 302 4.68 16.66 -13.32
C THR A 302 3.83 17.85 -13.75
N ALA A 303 4.46 18.99 -14.05
CA ALA A 303 3.76 20.17 -14.55
C ALA A 303 3.12 19.95 -15.94
N ASN A 304 3.75 19.17 -16.81
CA ASN A 304 3.20 18.82 -18.12
C ASN A 304 2.03 17.82 -18.00
N THR A 305 2.04 16.94 -17.00
CA THR A 305 0.91 16.03 -16.71
C THR A 305 -0.28 16.76 -16.08
N ILE A 306 -0.04 17.62 -15.08
CA ILE A 306 -1.10 18.26 -14.28
C ILE A 306 -1.76 19.44 -15.01
N ARG A 307 -0.98 20.24 -15.76
CA ARG A 307 -1.50 21.47 -16.37
C ARG A 307 -2.65 21.20 -17.36
N PRO A 308 -2.57 20.24 -18.30
CA PRO A 308 -3.69 19.91 -19.17
C PRO A 308 -4.91 19.42 -18.38
N ALA A 309 -4.70 18.59 -17.35
CA ALA A 309 -5.77 18.11 -16.49
C ALA A 309 -6.52 19.27 -15.81
N LEU A 310 -5.81 20.24 -15.25
CA LEU A 310 -6.43 21.43 -14.66
C LEU A 310 -7.18 22.30 -15.69
N GLN A 311 -6.65 22.42 -16.91
CA GLN A 311 -7.25 23.24 -17.96
C GLN A 311 -8.52 22.63 -18.56
N LEU A 312 -8.51 21.31 -18.77
CA LEU A 312 -9.54 20.59 -19.53
C LEU A 312 -10.50 19.82 -18.63
N ILE A 313 -9.99 19.16 -17.59
CA ILE A 313 -10.75 18.32 -16.67
C ILE A 313 -11.25 19.11 -15.47
N LYS A 314 -10.42 19.99 -14.89
CA LYS A 314 -10.72 20.82 -13.70
C LYS A 314 -10.97 20.01 -12.43
N THR A 315 -11.14 20.70 -11.31
CA THR A 315 -11.42 20.09 -10.00
C THR A 315 -12.85 19.55 -9.90
N ALA A 316 -13.01 18.50 -9.09
CA ALA A 316 -14.30 17.92 -8.72
C ALA A 316 -15.21 18.96 -8.04
N PRO A 317 -16.53 18.84 -8.15
CA PRO A 317 -17.45 19.67 -7.37
C PRO A 317 -17.10 19.61 -5.87
N GLY A 318 -16.94 20.77 -5.24
CA GLY A 318 -16.55 20.87 -3.83
C GLY A 318 -15.05 20.76 -3.55
N ALA A 319 -14.22 20.37 -4.51
CA ALA A 319 -12.76 20.40 -4.37
C ALA A 319 -12.21 21.77 -4.77
N SER A 320 -11.56 22.45 -3.82
CA SER A 320 -10.94 23.77 -4.02
C SER A 320 -9.57 23.67 -4.71
N LEU A 321 -8.90 22.52 -4.58
CA LEU A 321 -7.60 22.25 -5.15
C LEU A 321 -7.41 20.78 -5.53
N VAL A 322 -6.37 20.53 -6.33
CA VAL A 322 -5.82 19.19 -6.57
C VAL A 322 -4.66 18.96 -5.61
N SER A 323 -4.62 17.79 -4.99
CA SER A 323 -3.54 17.38 -4.10
C SER A 323 -3.00 16.01 -4.51
N SER A 324 -2.02 15.48 -3.78
CA SER A 324 -1.48 14.15 -4.06
C SER A 324 -1.23 13.34 -2.80
N VAL A 325 -1.32 12.02 -2.92
CA VAL A 325 -0.84 11.10 -1.90
C VAL A 325 0.07 10.02 -2.48
N PHE A 326 0.94 9.50 -1.62
CA PHE A 326 1.64 8.24 -1.85
C PHE A 326 1.17 7.20 -0.83
N PHE A 327 0.99 5.96 -1.29
CA PHE A 327 0.89 4.79 -0.43
C PHE A 327 2.31 4.29 -0.13
N MET A 328 2.74 4.45 1.10
CA MET A 328 4.05 4.02 1.59
C MET A 328 3.93 2.60 2.15
N LEU A 329 4.44 1.61 1.42
CA LEU A 329 4.38 0.19 1.79
C LEU A 329 5.52 -0.14 2.75
N LEU A 330 5.37 0.26 4.02
CA LEU A 330 6.33 -0.05 5.07
C LEU A 330 6.25 -1.53 5.45
N PRO A 331 7.33 -2.15 5.98
CA PRO A 331 7.36 -3.59 6.26
C PRO A 331 6.18 -4.09 7.11
N ASN A 332 5.69 -3.28 8.03
CA ASN A 332 4.63 -3.66 8.96
C ASN A 332 3.23 -3.16 8.56
N GLN A 333 3.11 -2.17 7.66
CA GLN A 333 1.83 -1.53 7.31
C GLN A 333 1.95 -0.60 6.10
N VAL A 334 0.83 -0.32 5.46
CA VAL A 334 0.71 0.76 4.48
C VAL A 334 0.25 2.06 5.15
N LEU A 335 0.99 3.14 4.90
CA LEU A 335 0.63 4.50 5.31
C LEU A 335 0.34 5.38 4.10
N VAL A 336 -0.51 6.40 4.26
CA VAL A 336 -0.81 7.40 3.23
C VAL A 336 -0.09 8.70 3.57
N PHE A 337 0.74 9.19 2.67
CA PHE A 337 1.51 10.43 2.83
C PHE A 337 0.99 11.48 1.85
N GLY A 338 0.52 12.65 2.33
CA GLY A 338 0.05 13.74 1.46
C GLY A 338 0.23 15.12 2.09
N ASP A 339 0.26 16.25 1.40
CA ASP A 339 0.62 16.36 -0.02
C ASP A 339 2.14 16.27 -0.18
N CYS A 340 2.59 15.55 -1.20
CA CYS A 340 4.00 15.27 -1.46
C CYS A 340 4.48 15.68 -2.87
N ALA A 341 3.59 16.17 -3.74
CA ALA A 341 3.93 16.47 -5.13
C ALA A 341 3.34 17.78 -5.68
N VAL A 342 2.22 18.31 -5.16
CA VAL A 342 1.45 19.35 -5.89
C VAL A 342 1.56 20.73 -5.26
N ASN A 343 1.26 20.89 -3.97
CA ASN A 343 1.04 22.19 -3.34
C ASN A 343 2.24 22.64 -2.50
N PRO A 344 3.01 23.66 -2.93
CA PRO A 344 4.23 24.07 -2.24
C PRO A 344 4.01 24.52 -0.80
N ASN A 345 3.08 25.45 -0.58
CA ASN A 345 2.77 26.06 0.71
C ASN A 345 1.24 26.23 0.81
N PRO A 346 0.49 25.17 1.14
CA PRO A 346 -0.96 25.26 1.24
C PRO A 346 -1.40 26.20 2.37
N THR A 347 -2.49 26.95 2.17
CA THR A 347 -3.14 27.69 3.26
C THR A 347 -3.79 26.72 4.26
N PRO A 348 -4.16 27.15 5.48
CA PRO A 348 -4.87 26.30 6.44
C PRO A 348 -6.14 25.64 5.86
N GLU A 349 -6.92 26.37 5.06
CA GLU A 349 -8.12 25.86 4.39
C GLU A 349 -7.78 24.79 3.36
N GLN A 350 -6.72 25.01 2.57
CA GLN A 350 -6.25 24.04 1.59
C GLN A 350 -5.68 22.80 2.28
N LEU A 351 -4.95 22.96 3.37
CA LEU A 351 -4.39 21.86 4.15
C LEU A 351 -5.49 21.01 4.80
N ALA A 352 -6.56 21.64 5.27
CA ALA A 352 -7.77 20.96 5.73
C ALA A 352 -8.44 20.16 4.59
N ASP A 353 -8.56 20.74 3.39
CA ASP A 353 -9.12 20.05 2.23
C ASP A 353 -8.24 18.87 1.78
N ILE A 354 -6.91 19.02 1.80
CA ILE A 354 -5.96 17.92 1.53
C ILE A 354 -6.16 16.76 2.52
N ALA A 355 -6.33 17.07 3.81
CA ALA A 355 -6.55 16.07 4.83
C ALA A 355 -7.83 15.26 4.60
N ILE A 356 -8.93 15.94 4.24
CA ILE A 356 -10.21 15.30 3.92
C ILE A 356 -10.09 14.43 2.66
N GLN A 357 -9.53 14.97 1.58
CA GLN A 357 -9.32 14.22 0.33
C GLN A 357 -8.45 12.96 0.54
N SER A 358 -7.42 13.09 1.38
CA SER A 358 -6.51 11.99 1.72
C SER A 358 -7.19 10.93 2.58
N ALA A 359 -8.06 11.32 3.51
CA ALA A 359 -8.85 10.40 4.32
C ALA A 359 -9.83 9.58 3.47
N ASP A 360 -10.53 10.26 2.56
CA ASP A 360 -11.48 9.61 1.64
C ASP A 360 -10.74 8.65 0.70
N THR A 361 -9.55 9.05 0.22
CA THR A 361 -8.67 8.17 -0.58
C THR A 361 -8.19 6.97 0.23
N ALA A 362 -7.72 7.15 1.45
CA ALA A 362 -7.28 6.03 2.30
C ALA A 362 -8.40 5.00 2.47
N LYS A 363 -9.61 5.48 2.80
CA LYS A 363 -10.81 4.64 2.95
C LYS A 363 -11.15 3.89 1.66
N ALA A 364 -11.08 4.58 0.52
CA ALA A 364 -11.33 4.03 -0.81
C ALA A 364 -10.39 2.86 -1.17
N PHE A 365 -9.17 2.84 -0.63
CA PHE A 365 -8.21 1.75 -0.81
C PHE A 365 -8.13 0.79 0.39
N GLY A 366 -9.14 0.80 1.27
CA GLY A 366 -9.27 -0.14 2.39
C GLY A 366 -8.39 0.18 3.59
N ILE A 367 -7.85 1.40 3.69
CA ILE A 367 -7.07 1.88 4.83
C ILE A 367 -7.99 2.71 5.73
N PRO A 368 -8.29 2.27 6.97
CA PRO A 368 -9.08 3.07 7.91
C PRO A 368 -8.41 4.42 8.19
N PRO A 369 -9.06 5.57 7.94
CA PRO A 369 -8.40 6.87 8.02
C PRO A 369 -8.26 7.34 9.46
N LYS A 370 -7.02 7.42 9.94
CA LYS A 370 -6.61 8.14 11.16
C LYS A 370 -5.59 9.19 10.76
N VAL A 371 -6.05 10.44 10.67
CA VAL A 371 -5.36 11.53 9.99
C VAL A 371 -4.54 12.35 10.97
N ALA A 372 -3.22 12.27 10.88
CA ALA A 372 -2.30 13.11 11.64
C ALA A 372 -1.89 14.32 10.80
N MET A 373 -2.16 15.51 11.30
CA MET A 373 -1.65 16.76 10.73
C MET A 373 -0.24 17.01 11.26
N ILE A 374 0.76 16.80 10.40
CA ILE A 374 2.17 16.74 10.79
C ILE A 374 2.75 18.13 11.01
N SER A 375 3.53 18.26 12.08
CA SER A 375 4.28 19.47 12.42
C SER A 375 5.57 19.11 13.16
N TYR A 376 6.43 20.10 13.40
CA TYR A 376 7.53 19.95 14.35
C TYR A 376 7.07 20.08 15.82
N SER A 377 5.81 20.43 16.06
CA SER A 377 5.18 20.53 17.39
C SER A 377 4.15 19.42 17.61
N THR A 378 3.99 18.98 18.85
CA THR A 378 2.88 18.12 19.29
C THR A 378 2.01 18.90 20.28
N ILE A 379 0.74 19.09 19.94
CA ILE A 379 -0.22 19.89 20.71
C ILE A 379 0.34 21.30 21.00
N ASN A 380 0.89 21.53 22.20
CA ASN A 380 1.35 22.85 22.67
C ASN A 380 2.87 22.92 22.90
N SER A 381 3.66 21.95 22.42
CA SER A 381 5.11 21.90 22.70
C SER A 381 5.93 23.00 21.99
N GLY A 382 5.35 23.62 20.98
CA GLY A 382 5.96 24.70 20.20
C GLY A 382 4.89 25.62 19.63
N SER A 383 5.29 26.83 19.23
CA SER A 383 4.42 27.86 18.66
C SER A 383 5.08 28.54 17.47
N GLY A 384 4.30 29.27 16.68
CA GLY A 384 4.77 30.03 15.53
C GLY A 384 3.93 29.78 14.28
N PRO A 385 4.14 30.57 13.22
CA PRO A 385 3.24 30.62 12.06
C PRO A 385 2.97 29.26 11.41
N ASP A 386 4.00 28.40 11.30
CA ASP A 386 3.87 27.07 10.72
C ASP A 386 3.07 26.10 11.61
N VAL A 387 3.17 26.23 12.94
CA VAL A 387 2.37 25.44 13.89
C VAL A 387 0.94 25.94 13.91
N ASP A 388 0.76 27.26 13.97
CA ASP A 388 -0.55 27.91 14.01
C ASP A 388 -1.37 27.59 12.75
N ALA A 389 -0.71 27.52 11.59
CA ALA A 389 -1.35 27.09 10.35
C ALA A 389 -1.86 25.64 10.41
N VAL A 390 -1.11 24.72 11.02
CA VAL A 390 -1.53 23.33 11.20
C VAL A 390 -2.65 23.21 12.24
N ILE A 391 -2.61 24.00 13.32
CA ILE A 391 -3.69 24.07 14.32
C ILE A 391 -5.00 24.51 13.64
N GLU A 392 -4.96 25.60 12.89
CA GLU A 392 -6.15 26.13 12.21
C GLU A 392 -6.66 25.14 11.15
N ALA A 393 -5.78 24.53 10.35
CA ALA A 393 -6.16 23.50 9.39
C ALA A 393 -6.85 22.30 10.06
N THR A 394 -6.31 21.85 11.20
CA THR A 394 -6.89 20.73 11.98
C THR A 394 -8.30 21.07 12.45
N LYS A 395 -8.49 22.29 12.99
CA LYS A 395 -9.79 22.78 13.43
C LYS A 395 -10.79 22.85 12.26
N LEU A 396 -10.42 23.46 11.15
CA LEU A 396 -11.25 23.58 9.95
C LEU A 396 -11.66 22.21 9.40
N ALA A 397 -10.75 21.23 9.40
CA ALA A 397 -11.04 19.87 8.96
C ALA A 397 -12.04 19.17 9.90
N LYS A 398 -11.89 19.30 11.22
CA LYS A 398 -12.84 18.78 12.22
C LYS A 398 -14.22 19.42 12.08
N GLU A 399 -14.30 20.72 11.80
CA GLU A 399 -15.57 21.42 11.58
C GLU A 399 -16.28 20.95 10.30
N LYS A 400 -15.54 20.76 9.20
CA LYS A 400 -16.08 20.30 7.91
C LYS A 400 -16.47 18.81 7.93
N ARG A 401 -15.72 17.98 8.65
CA ARG A 401 -15.89 16.52 8.71
C ARG A 401 -15.77 16.00 10.15
N PRO A 402 -16.78 16.22 11.01
CA PRO A 402 -16.76 15.75 12.40
C PRO A 402 -16.72 14.22 12.55
N ASP A 403 -16.99 13.48 11.47
CA ASP A 403 -16.91 12.02 11.41
C ASP A 403 -15.48 11.48 11.27
N LEU A 404 -14.51 12.32 10.84
CA LEU A 404 -13.14 11.89 10.61
C LEU A 404 -12.32 11.89 11.90
N GLU A 405 -11.63 10.78 12.16
CA GLU A 405 -10.56 10.71 13.16
C GLU A 405 -9.35 11.51 12.66
N ILE A 406 -9.28 12.78 13.03
CA ILE A 406 -8.21 13.70 12.64
C ILE A 406 -7.65 14.42 13.87
N ASP A 407 -6.34 14.55 13.96
CA ASP A 407 -5.71 15.29 15.05
C ASP A 407 -4.38 15.93 14.64
N GLY A 408 -4.00 16.97 15.38
CA GLY A 408 -2.91 17.84 15.01
C GLY A 408 -2.82 19.11 15.85
N PRO A 409 -1.67 19.77 15.88
CA PRO A 409 -0.40 19.38 15.25
C PRO A 409 0.23 18.19 15.99
N LEU A 410 0.81 17.24 15.24
CA LEU A 410 1.54 16.10 15.78
C LEU A 410 2.93 16.00 15.15
N GLN A 411 3.95 15.73 15.97
CA GLN A 411 5.23 15.27 15.45
C GLN A 411 5.10 13.86 14.86
N TYR A 412 5.98 13.52 13.92
CA TYR A 412 5.94 12.23 13.23
C TYR A 412 6.03 11.03 14.20
N ASP A 413 6.88 11.14 15.22
CA ASP A 413 7.03 10.12 16.26
C ASP A 413 5.76 9.96 17.11
N ALA A 414 5.14 11.09 17.51
CA ALA A 414 3.86 11.12 18.21
C ALA A 414 2.71 10.56 17.35
N ALA A 415 2.74 10.74 16.04
CA ALA A 415 1.73 10.21 15.12
C ALA A 415 1.84 8.69 14.92
N THR A 416 3.05 8.13 14.93
CA THR A 416 3.31 6.75 14.44
C THR A 416 3.76 5.75 15.51
N VAL A 417 4.26 6.19 16.66
CA VAL A 417 4.75 5.31 17.72
C VAL A 417 3.78 5.30 18.89
N PRO A 418 3.09 4.18 19.20
CA PRO A 418 2.07 4.11 20.24
C PRO A 418 2.49 4.69 21.61
N GLU A 419 3.69 4.32 22.07
CA GLU A 419 4.19 4.75 23.39
C GLU A 419 4.49 6.26 23.44
N ILE A 420 4.95 6.83 22.32
CA ILE A 420 5.21 8.27 22.21
C ILE A 420 3.88 9.02 22.08
N GLY A 421 2.94 8.49 21.29
CA GLY A 421 1.58 9.03 21.17
C GLY A 421 0.87 9.12 22.51
N LYS A 422 0.86 8.03 23.29
CA LYS A 422 0.31 8.01 24.67
C LYS A 422 0.98 9.03 25.59
N THR A 423 2.28 9.25 25.44
CA THR A 423 3.03 10.17 26.31
C THR A 423 2.81 11.64 25.92
N LYS A 424 2.88 11.96 24.62
CA LYS A 424 2.83 13.34 24.12
C LYS A 424 1.41 13.84 23.84
N ALA A 425 0.46 12.94 23.57
CA ALA A 425 -0.92 13.25 23.20
C ALA A 425 -1.91 12.18 23.74
N PRO A 426 -2.02 12.01 25.07
CA PRO A 426 -2.78 10.92 25.70
C PRO A 426 -4.27 10.88 25.35
N GLU A 427 -4.89 12.04 25.11
CA GLU A 427 -6.32 12.16 24.79
C GLU A 427 -6.62 12.01 23.29
N SER A 428 -5.58 11.84 22.46
CA SER A 428 -5.75 11.75 21.01
C SER A 428 -6.17 10.35 20.59
N THR A 429 -7.22 10.26 19.77
CA THR A 429 -7.60 9.00 19.10
C THR A 429 -6.76 8.72 17.85
N VAL A 430 -5.83 9.60 17.48
CA VAL A 430 -4.98 9.45 16.28
C VAL A 430 -3.52 9.19 16.64
N ALA A 431 -3.01 9.84 17.69
CA ALA A 431 -1.60 9.74 18.06
C ALA A 431 -1.17 8.29 18.32
N GLY A 432 -0.01 7.92 17.79
CA GLY A 432 0.59 6.60 17.87
C GLY A 432 -0.02 5.54 16.96
N GLN A 433 -1.09 5.87 16.23
CA GLN A 433 -1.83 4.95 15.38
C GLN A 433 -2.31 5.58 14.06
N ALA A 434 -1.67 6.68 13.64
CA ALA A 434 -2.02 7.36 12.40
C ALA A 434 -1.77 6.47 11.18
N THR A 435 -2.70 6.49 10.24
CA THR A 435 -2.61 5.78 8.95
C THR A 435 -2.48 6.75 7.77
N VAL A 436 -2.87 8.02 7.97
CA VAL A 436 -2.80 9.10 7.00
C VAL A 436 -2.00 10.25 7.62
N LEU A 437 -0.91 10.66 6.96
CA LEU A 437 0.01 11.67 7.45
C LEU A 437 -0.01 12.86 6.49
N ILE A 438 -0.48 14.00 6.99
CA ILE A 438 -0.66 15.22 6.22
C ILE A 438 0.48 16.21 6.51
N PHE A 439 1.37 16.41 5.54
CA PHE A 439 2.53 17.28 5.66
C PHE A 439 2.15 18.74 5.45
N PRO A 440 2.78 19.68 6.19
CA PRO A 440 2.38 21.08 6.19
C PRO A 440 2.77 21.83 4.91
N ASN A 441 3.75 21.32 4.16
CA ASN A 441 4.23 21.90 2.91
C ASN A 441 4.99 20.87 2.07
N LEU A 442 5.19 21.20 0.79
CA LEU A 442 5.80 20.28 -0.19
C LEU A 442 7.26 19.94 0.14
N ASN A 443 8.03 20.87 0.70
CA ASN A 443 9.42 20.58 1.08
C ASN A 443 9.47 19.46 2.12
N THR A 444 8.61 19.54 3.14
CA THR A 444 8.52 18.52 4.19
C THR A 444 8.02 17.20 3.61
N GLY A 445 6.90 17.24 2.87
CA GLY A 445 6.31 16.02 2.28
C GLY A 445 7.25 15.33 1.31
N ASN A 446 7.78 16.06 0.33
CA ASN A 446 8.63 15.52 -0.73
C ASN A 446 9.94 14.92 -0.20
N CYS A 447 10.63 15.66 0.67
CA CYS A 447 11.87 15.18 1.28
C CYS A 447 11.60 13.94 2.15
N THR A 448 10.51 13.95 2.94
CA THR A 448 10.21 12.85 3.87
C THR A 448 9.87 11.55 3.14
N TYR A 449 8.94 11.55 2.17
CA TYR A 449 8.58 10.29 1.50
C TYR A 449 9.78 9.70 0.75
N LYS A 450 10.61 10.55 0.12
CA LYS A 450 11.82 10.08 -0.58
C LYS A 450 12.88 9.56 0.38
N ALA A 451 13.10 10.25 1.51
CA ALA A 451 14.03 9.79 2.53
C ALA A 451 13.60 8.43 3.09
N VAL A 452 12.32 8.26 3.40
CA VAL A 452 11.75 6.97 3.86
C VAL A 452 11.88 5.90 2.77
N GLN A 453 11.46 6.19 1.54
CA GLN A 453 11.56 5.27 0.40
C GLN A 453 12.98 4.74 0.22
N ARG A 454 13.98 5.64 0.20
CA ARG A 454 15.38 5.29 -0.08
C ARG A 454 16.09 4.67 1.10
N SER A 455 15.82 5.14 2.32
CA SER A 455 16.54 4.67 3.52
C SER A 455 15.96 3.36 4.04
N ALA A 456 14.66 3.14 3.90
CA ALA A 456 14.00 1.90 4.32
C ALA A 456 13.85 0.88 3.18
N ASN A 457 14.25 1.22 1.95
CA ASN A 457 14.11 0.40 0.74
C ASN A 457 12.67 -0.13 0.57
N VAL A 458 11.70 0.76 0.70
CA VAL A 458 10.26 0.42 0.63
C VAL A 458 9.66 0.87 -0.69
N LEU A 459 8.63 0.16 -1.15
CA LEU A 459 7.85 0.57 -2.30
C LEU A 459 6.96 1.77 -1.93
N SER A 460 6.88 2.73 -2.85
CA SER A 460 6.06 3.93 -2.72
C SER A 460 5.18 4.01 -3.96
N VAL A 461 3.87 3.83 -3.78
CA VAL A 461 2.92 3.81 -4.90
C VAL A 461 2.27 5.19 -5.00
N GLY A 462 2.46 5.87 -6.13
CA GLY A 462 1.95 7.21 -6.41
C GLY A 462 2.94 8.10 -7.18
N PRO A 463 2.70 9.42 -7.26
CA PRO A 463 1.62 10.15 -6.59
C PRO A 463 0.25 9.85 -7.20
N LEU A 464 -0.72 9.49 -6.36
CA LEU A 464 -2.13 9.52 -6.74
C LEU A 464 -2.65 10.95 -6.60
N LEU A 465 -3.05 11.58 -7.69
CA LEU A 465 -3.69 12.90 -7.66
C LEU A 465 -5.13 12.79 -7.19
N GLN A 466 -5.56 13.76 -6.39
CA GLN A 466 -6.88 13.82 -5.78
C GLN A 466 -7.57 15.15 -6.13
N GLY A 467 -8.89 15.16 -6.12
CA GLY A 467 -9.68 16.39 -6.33
C GLY A 467 -9.91 16.78 -7.79
N LEU A 468 -9.48 16.00 -8.78
CA LEU A 468 -9.85 16.18 -10.20
C LEU A 468 -11.23 15.58 -10.51
N ARG A 469 -11.90 16.05 -11.58
CA ARG A 469 -13.18 15.45 -12.06
C ARG A 469 -13.05 14.12 -12.78
N LYS A 470 -11.85 13.80 -13.25
CA LYS A 470 -11.50 12.52 -13.88
C LYS A 470 -10.06 12.17 -13.46
N PRO A 471 -9.73 10.88 -13.34
CA PRO A 471 -8.46 10.46 -12.75
C PRO A 471 -7.30 10.66 -13.73
N VAL A 472 -6.36 11.51 -13.32
CA VAL A 472 -5.08 11.73 -14.00
C VAL A 472 -4.00 11.51 -12.96
N ASN A 473 -3.04 10.65 -13.25
CA ASN A 473 -1.94 10.39 -12.35
C ASN A 473 -0.58 10.61 -13.03
N ASP A 474 0.35 11.13 -12.24
CA ASP A 474 1.72 11.40 -12.65
C ASP A 474 2.64 10.29 -12.16
N LEU A 475 3.69 10.02 -12.93
CA LEU A 475 4.76 9.11 -12.59
C LEU A 475 6.02 9.90 -12.26
N SER A 476 6.89 9.32 -11.43
CA SER A 476 8.25 9.81 -11.37
C SER A 476 9.01 9.42 -12.64
N ARG A 477 9.85 10.31 -13.18
CA ARG A 477 10.80 9.94 -14.25
C ARG A 477 11.73 8.78 -13.87
N GLY A 478 11.95 8.57 -12.57
CA GLY A 478 12.70 7.44 -12.03
C GLY A 478 11.84 6.20 -11.72
N ALA A 479 10.57 6.16 -12.14
CA ALA A 479 9.67 5.04 -11.91
C ALA A 479 10.19 3.76 -12.56
N LEU A 480 10.01 2.65 -11.86
CA LEU A 480 10.22 1.30 -12.33
C LEU A 480 8.95 0.80 -13.06
N VAL A 481 9.08 -0.29 -13.82
CA VAL A 481 7.93 -0.91 -14.52
C VAL A 481 6.79 -1.22 -13.54
N GLU A 482 7.14 -1.74 -12.36
CA GLU A 482 6.19 -2.07 -11.30
C GLU A 482 5.45 -0.84 -10.76
N ASP A 483 6.13 0.31 -10.62
CA ASP A 483 5.51 1.57 -10.21
C ASP A 483 4.43 2.00 -11.23
N ILE A 484 4.70 1.82 -12.52
CA ILE A 484 3.75 2.13 -13.60
C ILE A 484 2.55 1.19 -13.55
N VAL A 485 2.77 -0.12 -13.38
CA VAL A 485 1.69 -1.10 -13.24
C VAL A 485 0.77 -0.76 -12.06
N PHE A 486 1.32 -0.43 -10.90
CA PHE A 486 0.50 -0.04 -9.74
C PHE A 486 -0.19 1.31 -9.93
N THR A 487 0.42 2.26 -10.63
CA THR A 487 -0.20 3.55 -10.92
C THR A 487 -1.36 3.41 -11.90
N ILE A 488 -1.24 2.52 -12.90
CA ILE A 488 -2.35 2.14 -13.79
C ILE A 488 -3.48 1.50 -12.97
N ALA A 489 -3.16 0.54 -12.09
CA ALA A 489 -4.14 -0.09 -11.21
C ALA A 489 -4.86 0.93 -10.31
N LEU A 490 -4.11 1.84 -9.68
CA LEU A 490 -4.66 2.93 -8.87
C LEU A 490 -5.62 3.81 -9.68
N THR A 491 -5.22 4.19 -10.89
CA THR A 491 -6.02 5.04 -11.79
C THR A 491 -7.30 4.33 -12.20
N ALA A 492 -7.25 3.02 -12.47
CA ALA A 492 -8.44 2.22 -12.79
C ALA A 492 -9.42 2.14 -11.61
N VAL A 493 -8.92 1.92 -10.39
CA VAL A 493 -9.76 1.91 -9.18
C VAL A 493 -10.38 3.29 -8.94
N GLN A 494 -9.59 4.36 -9.09
CA GLN A 494 -10.07 5.73 -8.96
C GLN A 494 -11.15 6.06 -9.99
N ALA A 495 -10.96 5.67 -11.26
CA ALA A 495 -11.96 5.85 -12.31
C ALA A 495 -13.29 5.17 -11.98
N LYS A 496 -13.24 3.91 -11.50
CA LYS A 496 -14.43 3.16 -11.09
C LYS A 496 -15.20 3.85 -9.97
N GLN A 497 -14.49 4.41 -8.99
CA GLN A 497 -15.11 5.10 -7.86
C GLN A 497 -15.80 6.39 -8.28
N MET A 498 -15.26 7.11 -9.25
CA MET A 498 -15.83 8.37 -9.75
C MET A 498 -16.98 8.17 -10.74
N ALA A 499 -17.10 6.98 -11.32
CA ALA A 499 -18.20 6.61 -12.22
C ALA A 499 -19.47 6.13 -11.49
N ASN A 500 -19.33 5.74 -10.22
CA ASN A 500 -20.43 5.38 -9.32
C ASN A 500 -20.95 6.62 -8.58
#